data_AF-A0A833FKQ7-F1
#
_entry.id   AF-A0A833FKQ7-F1
#
_cell.length_a   1.000
_cell.length_b   1.000
_cell.length_c   1.000
_cell.angle_alpha   90.00
_cell.angle_beta   90.00
_cell.angle_gamma   90.00
#
_symmetry.space_group_name_H-M   'P 1'
#
loop_
_entity.id
_entity.type
_entity.pdbx_description
1 polymer ?
#
loop_
_entity_poly.entity_id
_entity_poly.type
_entity_poly.pdbx_seq_one_letter_code
_entity_poly.pdbx_strand_id
1 'polypeptide(L)'
;MSFEKKKVAVNNQTFLTLVNTGISEDDVVKQAQEIKKLQPEMMEWRIDYFEDVVLMNRLLEVAGKVKTVMDKTPVLITFRSKKFGGKTELDSEDAYLNLVKIAIDFKLGNAIDIERDHVSDRVAGLIQDAKAKELGVVLS
;
A
#
# COMPACT_ATOMS: atom_id res chain seq x y z
N MET A 1 -21.15 1.16 4.91
CA MET A 1 -20.01 1.03 3.98
C MET A 1 -19.53 -0.41 4.03
N SER A 2 -19.33 -1.06 2.90
CA SER A 2 -18.83 -2.44 2.82
C SER A 2 -17.41 -2.41 2.30
N PHE A 3 -16.49 -3.11 2.96
CA PHE A 3 -15.10 -3.22 2.52
C PHE A 3 -14.86 -4.58 1.87
N GLU A 4 -14.09 -4.58 0.78
CA GLU A 4 -13.60 -5.82 0.18
C GLU A 4 -12.72 -6.54 1.21
N LYS A 5 -12.86 -7.88 1.28
CA LYS A 5 -12.02 -8.74 2.12
C LYS A 5 -11.10 -9.56 1.23
N LYS A 6 -9.80 -9.61 1.54
CA LYS A 6 -8.84 -10.46 0.82
C LYS A 6 -7.99 -11.25 1.79
N LYS A 7 -7.48 -12.39 1.31
CA LYS A 7 -6.40 -13.11 1.99
C LYS A 7 -5.10 -12.74 1.29
N VAL A 8 -4.14 -12.22 2.04
CA VAL A 8 -2.84 -11.80 1.51
C VAL A 8 -1.74 -12.54 2.25
N ALA A 9 -0.77 -13.08 1.51
CA ALA A 9 0.41 -13.73 2.07
C ALA A 9 1.55 -12.72 2.22
N VAL A 10 1.91 -12.38 3.46
CA VAL A 10 3.04 -11.53 3.80
C VAL A 10 4.09 -12.43 4.45
N ASN A 11 5.29 -12.54 3.85
CA ASN A 11 6.38 -13.39 4.38
C ASN A 11 5.94 -14.82 4.76
N ASN A 12 5.12 -15.46 3.93
CA ASN A 12 4.55 -16.82 4.12
C ASN A 12 3.51 -16.94 5.25
N GLN A 13 3.10 -15.85 5.90
CA GLN A 13 1.93 -15.83 6.79
C GLN A 13 0.75 -15.18 6.06
N THR A 14 -0.43 -15.80 6.16
CA THR A 14 -1.65 -15.29 5.54
C THR A 14 -2.40 -14.40 6.51
N PHE A 15 -2.84 -13.23 6.03
CA PHE A 15 -3.66 -12.27 6.77
C PHE A 15 -4.96 -12.02 6.02
N LEU A 16 -6.06 -11.89 6.76
CA LEU A 16 -7.33 -11.36 6.27
C LEU A 16 -7.26 -9.83 6.28
N THR A 17 -7.24 -9.23 5.09
CA THR A 17 -7.20 -7.79 4.91
C THR A 17 -8.59 -7.22 4.63
N LEU A 18 -8.84 -6.00 5.10
CA LEU A 18 -9.90 -5.13 4.59
C LEU A 18 -9.29 -4.03 3.73
N VAL A 19 -9.88 -3.79 2.56
CA VAL A 19 -9.31 -2.89 1.55
C VAL A 19 -9.88 -1.48 1.71
N ASN A 20 -8.98 -0.50 1.84
CA ASN A 20 -9.26 0.93 1.77
C ASN A 20 -8.97 1.42 0.34
N THR A 21 -9.98 2.00 -0.30
CA THR A 21 -9.90 2.57 -1.66
C THR A 21 -10.35 4.03 -1.67
N GLY A 22 -10.06 4.76 -0.58
CA GLY A 22 -10.41 6.16 -0.47
C GLY A 22 -9.77 7.00 -1.57
N ILE A 23 -10.54 7.92 -2.16
CA ILE A 23 -10.08 8.74 -3.29
C ILE A 23 -9.41 10.02 -2.80
N SER A 24 -10.06 10.76 -1.90
CA SER A 24 -9.52 11.96 -1.27
C SER A 24 -8.95 11.64 0.11
N GLU A 25 -8.19 12.56 0.69
CA GLU A 25 -7.69 12.43 2.06
C GLU A 25 -8.81 12.12 3.07
N ASP A 26 -9.91 12.88 3.03
CA ASP A 26 -11.04 12.70 3.94
C ASP A 26 -11.66 11.30 3.80
N ASP A 27 -11.76 10.80 2.57
CA ASP A 27 -12.29 9.47 2.29
C ASP A 27 -11.34 8.37 2.79
N VAL A 28 -10.03 8.49 2.51
CA VAL A 28 -9.01 7.56 3.01
C VAL A 28 -9.05 7.48 4.54
N VAL A 29 -9.07 8.62 5.23
CA VAL A 29 -9.09 8.68 6.70
C VAL A 29 -10.40 8.12 7.27
N LYS A 30 -11.54 8.49 6.68
CA LYS A 30 -12.86 7.97 7.08
C LYS A 30 -12.96 6.45 6.90
N GLN A 31 -12.50 5.92 5.76
CA GLN A 31 -12.48 4.48 5.51
C GLN A 31 -11.56 3.77 6.50
N ALA A 32 -10.37 4.31 6.80
CA ALA A 32 -9.48 3.74 7.80
C ALA A 32 -10.14 3.69 9.20
N GLN A 33 -10.86 4.74 9.60
CA GLN A 33 -11.60 4.76 10.87
C GLN A 33 -12.71 3.71 10.92
N GLU A 34 -13.47 3.53 9.84
CA GLU A 34 -14.52 2.50 9.77
C GLU A 34 -13.93 1.09 9.73
N ILE A 35 -12.86 0.86 8.96
CA ILE A 35 -12.13 -0.40 8.92
C ILE A 35 -11.59 -0.76 10.31
N LYS A 36 -11.02 0.19 11.04
CA LYS A 36 -10.49 -0.02 12.41
C LYS A 36 -11.54 -0.61 13.35
N LYS A 37 -12.79 -0.14 13.28
CA LYS A 37 -13.90 -0.63 14.13
C LYS A 37 -14.20 -2.11 13.88
N LEU A 38 -13.89 -2.62 12.69
CA LEU A 38 -14.08 -4.02 12.32
C LEU A 38 -12.92 -4.93 12.77
N GLN A 39 -11.86 -4.36 13.36
CA GLN A 39 -10.71 -5.07 13.92
C GLN A 39 -10.10 -6.12 12.98
N PRO A 40 -9.73 -5.76 11.73
CA PRO A 40 -9.12 -6.71 10.83
C PRO A 40 -7.70 -7.08 11.30
N GLU A 41 -7.19 -8.21 10.81
CA GLU A 41 -5.79 -8.59 11.05
C GLU A 41 -4.82 -7.61 10.40
N MET A 42 -5.21 -7.01 9.28
CA MET A 42 -4.46 -6.03 8.52
C MET A 42 -5.39 -5.17 7.66
N MET A 43 -5.01 -3.94 7.36
CA MET A 43 -5.67 -3.14 6.32
C MET A 43 -4.79 -3.10 5.07
N GLU A 44 -5.38 -3.28 3.89
CA GLU A 44 -4.71 -2.93 2.63
C GLU A 44 -5.13 -1.52 2.23
N TRP A 45 -4.18 -0.60 2.07
CA TRP A 45 -4.43 0.69 1.44
C TRP A 45 -4.01 0.64 -0.02
N ARG A 46 -5.01 0.69 -0.91
CA ARG A 46 -4.84 0.77 -2.36
C ARG A 46 -4.55 2.21 -2.76
N ILE A 47 -3.29 2.60 -2.64
CA ILE A 47 -2.85 3.98 -2.91
C ILE A 47 -3.06 4.38 -4.37
N ASP A 48 -3.23 3.43 -5.30
CA ASP A 48 -3.59 3.75 -6.69
C ASP A 48 -4.97 4.39 -6.84
N TYR A 49 -5.86 4.33 -5.84
CA TYR A 49 -7.14 5.07 -5.81
C TYR A 49 -7.01 6.51 -5.33
N PHE A 50 -5.96 6.81 -4.57
CA PHE A 50 -5.77 8.12 -3.96
C PHE A 50 -5.38 9.14 -5.04
N GLU A 51 -6.17 10.21 -5.17
CA GLU A 51 -6.06 11.17 -6.28
C GLU A 51 -4.71 11.89 -6.32
N ASP A 52 -4.11 12.15 -5.15
CA ASP A 52 -2.82 12.82 -5.00
C ASP A 52 -1.64 11.83 -4.85
N VAL A 53 -1.79 10.56 -5.26
CA VAL A 53 -0.74 9.52 -5.04
C VAL A 53 0.63 9.88 -5.64
N VAL A 54 0.66 10.64 -6.72
CA VAL A 54 1.90 11.10 -7.37
C VAL A 54 2.52 12.33 -6.70
N LEU A 55 1.80 12.99 -5.79
CA LEU A 55 2.28 14.15 -5.05
C LEU A 55 2.92 13.66 -3.74
N MET A 56 4.24 13.49 -3.74
CA MET A 56 4.99 12.92 -2.61
C MET A 56 4.60 13.54 -1.25
N ASN A 57 4.53 14.87 -1.14
CA ASN A 57 4.18 15.54 0.12
C ASN A 57 2.78 15.12 0.62
N ARG A 58 1.80 15.00 -0.29
CA ARG A 58 0.44 14.58 0.04
C ARG A 58 0.40 13.10 0.42
N LEU A 59 1.09 12.24 -0.33
CA LEU A 59 1.18 10.82 -0.02
C LEU A 59 1.77 10.57 1.38
N LEU A 60 2.87 11.25 1.73
CA LEU A 60 3.50 11.15 3.05
C LEU A 60 2.56 11.65 4.17
N GLU A 61 1.91 12.79 3.96
CA GLU A 61 0.97 13.38 4.92
C GLU A 61 -0.20 12.43 5.22
N VAL A 62 -0.85 11.91 4.17
CA VAL A 62 -2.00 11.02 4.31
C VAL A 62 -1.59 9.67 4.89
N ALA A 63 -0.43 9.12 4.50
CA ALA A 63 0.12 7.92 5.11
C ALA A 63 0.34 8.10 6.63
N GLY A 64 0.83 9.27 7.06
CA GLY A 64 0.97 9.61 8.49
C GLY A 64 -0.37 9.63 9.23
N LYS A 65 -1.41 10.19 8.61
CA LYS A 65 -2.79 10.18 9.17
C LYS A 65 -3.32 8.76 9.26
N VAL A 66 -3.19 7.95 8.20
CA VAL A 66 -3.60 6.53 8.20
C VAL A 66 -2.89 5.75 9.29
N LYS A 67 -1.58 5.92 9.46
CA LYS A 67 -0.80 5.27 10.52
C LYS A 67 -1.25 5.66 11.92
N THR A 68 -1.62 6.93 12.11
CA THR A 68 -2.18 7.43 13.38
C THR A 68 -3.54 6.79 13.67
N VAL A 69 -4.40 6.66 12.65
CA VAL A 69 -5.69 5.97 12.79
C VAL A 69 -5.48 4.49 13.07
N MET A 70 -4.60 3.82 12.33
CA MET A 70 -4.35 2.38 12.38
C MET A 70 -3.21 1.98 13.34
N ASP A 71 -3.09 2.70 14.47
CA ASP A 71 -2.02 2.56 15.46
C ASP A 71 -1.70 1.12 15.91
N LYS A 72 -2.70 0.24 15.94
CA LYS A 72 -2.57 -1.17 16.38
C LYS A 72 -2.80 -2.21 15.28
N THR A 73 -3.14 -1.77 14.08
CA THR A 73 -3.50 -2.65 12.96
C THR A 73 -2.48 -2.44 11.84
N PRO A 74 -1.74 -3.47 11.43
CA PRO A 74 -0.74 -3.30 10.39
C PRO A 74 -1.38 -2.86 9.06
N VAL A 75 -0.67 -2.06 8.30
CA VAL A 75 -1.10 -1.55 7.00
C VAL A 75 -0.21 -2.10 5.88
N LEU A 76 -0.82 -2.76 4.90
CA LEU A 76 -0.21 -3.09 3.62
C LEU A 76 -0.42 -1.94 2.66
N ILE A 77 0.66 -1.41 2.09
CA ILE A 77 0.61 -0.46 0.99
C ILE A 77 0.58 -1.24 -0.32
N THR A 78 -0.37 -0.94 -1.18
CA THR A 78 -0.46 -1.52 -2.52
C THR A 78 -0.69 -0.41 -3.54
N PHE A 79 0.25 -0.24 -4.48
CA PHE A 79 -0.03 0.44 -5.74
C PHE A 79 -0.23 -0.62 -6.80
N ARG A 80 -1.48 -0.80 -7.24
CA ARG A 80 -1.80 -1.71 -8.36
C ARG A 80 -1.67 -0.94 -9.67
N SER A 81 -0.87 -1.43 -10.60
CA SER A 81 -0.75 -0.81 -11.92
C SER A 81 -2.02 -0.98 -12.75
N LYS A 82 -2.24 -0.07 -13.71
CA LYS A 82 -3.39 -0.10 -14.62
C LYS A 82 -3.49 -1.37 -15.44
N LYS A 83 -2.35 -1.94 -15.85
CA LYS A 83 -2.25 -3.27 -16.48
C LYS A 83 -2.99 -4.34 -15.69
N PHE A 84 -2.98 -4.25 -14.36
CA PHE A 84 -3.64 -5.18 -13.45
C PHE A 84 -4.88 -4.56 -12.77
N GLY A 85 -5.53 -3.59 -13.40
CA GLY A 85 -6.81 -3.03 -12.95
C GLY A 85 -6.71 -1.87 -11.94
N GLY A 86 -5.51 -1.29 -11.79
CA GLY A 86 -5.25 -0.09 -10.99
C GLY A 86 -6.05 1.14 -11.41
N LYS A 87 -6.13 2.14 -10.53
CA LYS A 87 -6.91 3.36 -10.78
C LYS A 87 -6.12 4.54 -11.31
N THR A 88 -4.88 4.73 -10.87
CA THR A 88 -3.97 5.74 -11.40
C THR A 88 -3.00 5.11 -12.42
N GLU A 89 -2.90 5.73 -13.60
CA GLU A 89 -1.91 5.40 -14.61
C GLU A 89 -0.60 6.12 -14.29
N LEU A 90 0.52 5.40 -14.35
CA LEU A 90 1.85 5.99 -14.29
C LEU A 90 2.44 6.02 -15.68
N ASP A 91 3.25 7.03 -15.98
CA ASP A 91 3.78 7.29 -17.32
C ASP A 91 4.88 6.31 -17.75
N SER A 92 5.44 5.52 -16.82
CA SER A 92 6.62 4.70 -17.04
C SER A 92 6.79 3.60 -15.98
N GLU A 93 7.59 2.59 -16.31
CA GLU A 93 8.07 1.58 -15.35
C GLU A 93 8.87 2.25 -14.22
N ASP A 94 9.69 3.26 -14.55
CA ASP A 94 10.46 4.03 -13.57
C ASP A 94 9.57 4.73 -12.55
N ALA A 95 8.44 5.30 -12.98
CA ALA A 95 7.50 5.94 -12.06
C ALA A 95 6.92 4.94 -11.05
N TYR A 96 6.57 3.73 -11.49
CA TYR A 96 6.12 2.65 -10.58
C TYR A 96 7.20 2.30 -9.57
N LEU A 97 8.41 2.00 -10.05
CA LEU A 97 9.51 1.55 -9.19
C LEU A 97 9.95 2.65 -8.21
N ASN A 98 9.94 3.91 -8.63
CA ASN A 98 10.21 5.06 -7.76
C ASN A 98 9.12 5.24 -6.70
N LEU A 99 7.84 5.09 -7.05
CA LEU A 99 6.74 5.18 -6.08
C LEU A 99 6.82 4.08 -5.01
N VAL A 100 7.09 2.84 -5.43
CA VAL A 100 7.29 1.71 -4.50
C VAL A 100 8.51 1.95 -3.62
N LYS A 101 9.60 2.48 -4.19
CA LYS A 101 10.80 2.85 -3.44
C LYS A 101 10.52 3.94 -2.39
N ILE A 102 9.76 4.98 -2.74
CA ILE A 102 9.30 6.00 -1.78
C ILE A 102 8.49 5.35 -0.65
N ALA A 103 7.57 4.44 -0.99
CA ALA A 103 6.76 3.76 0.01
C ALA A 103 7.60 2.97 1.03
N ILE A 104 8.67 2.33 0.54
CA ILE A 104 9.63 1.58 1.35
C ILE A 104 10.51 2.52 2.19
N ASP A 105 11.13 3.52 1.56
CA ASP A 105 12.14 4.37 2.19
C ASP A 105 11.57 5.18 3.36
N PHE A 106 10.32 5.64 3.20
CA PHE A 106 9.56 6.38 4.20
C PHE A 106 8.67 5.51 5.10
N LYS A 107 8.66 4.18 4.91
CA LYS A 107 7.86 3.22 5.66
C LYS A 107 6.39 3.64 5.78
N LEU A 108 5.71 3.84 4.64
CA LEU A 108 4.32 4.31 4.61
C LEU A 108 3.32 3.34 5.24
N GLY A 109 3.70 2.07 5.35
CA GLY A 109 2.96 1.05 6.08
C GLY A 109 3.90 0.06 6.78
N ASN A 110 3.35 -1.10 7.13
CA ASN A 110 4.06 -2.22 7.73
C ASN A 110 4.47 -3.28 6.69
N ALA A 111 3.79 -3.29 5.54
CA ALA A 111 4.10 -4.15 4.42
C ALA A 111 3.91 -3.41 3.08
N ILE A 112 4.54 -3.91 2.03
CA ILE A 112 4.47 -3.39 0.67
C ILE A 112 4.14 -4.52 -0.31
N ASP A 113 3.20 -4.28 -1.22
CA ASP A 113 2.95 -5.13 -2.38
C ASP A 113 3.84 -4.68 -3.55
N ILE A 114 4.59 -5.62 -4.11
CA ILE A 114 5.48 -5.40 -5.25
C ILE A 114 5.05 -6.36 -6.37
N GLU A 115 4.69 -5.80 -7.52
CA GLU A 115 4.31 -6.56 -8.70
C GLU A 115 5.56 -7.24 -9.29
N ARG A 116 5.46 -8.53 -9.62
CA ARG A 116 6.58 -9.30 -10.21
C ARG A 116 6.89 -8.92 -11.66
N ASP A 117 5.91 -8.35 -12.34
CA ASP A 117 5.94 -8.09 -13.78
C ASP A 117 6.62 -6.75 -14.13
N HIS A 118 7.82 -6.58 -13.59
CA HIS A 118 8.76 -5.47 -13.82
C HIS A 118 10.19 -6.04 -13.92
N VAL A 119 11.17 -5.23 -14.32
CA VAL A 119 12.57 -5.68 -14.45
C VAL A 119 13.07 -6.41 -13.19
N SER A 120 13.42 -7.69 -13.34
CA SER A 120 13.63 -8.62 -12.21
C SER A 120 14.70 -8.18 -11.22
N ASP A 121 15.82 -7.62 -11.71
CA ASP A 121 16.90 -7.14 -10.82
C ASP A 121 16.46 -5.94 -9.98
N ARG A 122 15.58 -5.08 -10.52
CA ARG A 122 15.03 -3.93 -9.80
C ARG A 122 14.00 -4.36 -8.77
N VAL A 123 13.14 -5.31 -9.11
CA VAL A 123 12.22 -5.95 -8.16
C VAL A 123 13.00 -6.61 -7.02
N ALA A 124 14.07 -7.34 -7.33
CA ALA A 124 14.95 -7.93 -6.32
C ALA A 124 15.56 -6.86 -5.38
N GLY A 125 15.99 -5.73 -5.94
CA GLY A 125 16.46 -4.58 -5.18
C GLY A 125 15.39 -4.02 -4.22
N LEU A 126 14.16 -3.81 -4.69
CA LEU A 126 13.05 -3.33 -3.85
C LEU A 126 12.72 -4.32 -2.72
N ILE A 127 12.78 -5.63 -2.97
CA ILE A 127 12.58 -6.65 -1.94
C ILE A 127 13.68 -6.57 -0.87
N GLN A 128 14.93 -6.35 -1.28
CA GLN A 128 16.05 -6.19 -0.36
C GLN A 128 15.90 -4.90 0.48
N ASP A 129 15.55 -3.79 -0.16
CA ASP A 129 15.28 -2.51 0.51
C ASP A 129 14.15 -2.65 1.55
N ALA A 130 13.04 -3.29 1.17
CA ALA A 130 11.91 -3.53 2.06
C ALA A 130 12.31 -4.36 3.28
N LYS A 131 13.08 -5.43 3.08
CA LYS A 131 13.61 -6.27 4.17
C LYS A 131 14.56 -5.50 5.07
N ALA A 132 15.48 -4.70 4.51
CA ALA A 132 16.40 -3.87 5.28
C ALA A 132 15.67 -2.80 6.11
N LYS A 133 14.45 -2.42 5.70
CA LYS A 133 13.55 -1.51 6.43
C LYS A 133 12.57 -2.25 7.36
N GLU A 134 12.69 -3.57 7.49
CA GLU A 134 11.82 -4.43 8.30
C GLU A 134 10.34 -4.40 7.87
N LEU A 135 10.09 -4.19 6.58
CA LEU A 135 8.75 -4.24 6.00
C LEU A 135 8.41 -5.67 5.57
N GLY A 136 7.14 -6.04 5.77
CA GLY A 136 6.58 -7.23 5.14
C GLY A 136 6.54 -7.07 3.62
N VAL A 137 6.78 -8.15 2.88
CA VAL A 137 6.69 -8.13 1.41
C VAL A 137 5.57 -9.04 0.96
N VAL A 138 4.72 -8.50 0.10
CA VAL A 138 3.79 -9.24 -0.74
C VAL A 138 4.30 -9.16 -2.16
N LEU A 139 4.35 -10.30 -2.84
CA LEU A 139 4.71 -10.35 -4.26
C LEU A 139 3.51 -10.81 -5.05
N SER A 140 3.02 -9.94 -5.93
CA SER A 140 1.81 -10.16 -6.72
C SER A 140 2.05 -10.23 -8.21
#